data_AF-A0A954VPV8-F1
#
_entry.id   AF-A0A954VPV8-F1
#
_cell.length_a   1.000
_cell.length_b   1.000
_cell.length_c   1.000
_cell.angle_alpha   90.00
_cell.angle_beta   90.00
_cell.angle_gamma   90.00
#
_symmetry.space_group_name_H-M   'P 1'
#
loop_
_entity.id
_entity.type
_entity.pdbx_description
1 polymer ?
#
loop_
_entity_poly.entity_id
_entity_poly.type
_entity_poly.pdbx_seq_one_letter_code
_entity_poly.pdbx_strand_id
1 'polypeptide(L)'
;MTTRAWPLAGVAISLAWVLSAATWTDSEPPEGWVGIDTTFDYQVAGEHADYAQHMATIALVRRAVEYGATTIVLPESALGIWTPTTRRLWTRNLADLDVAVAGGAVVINESGYDNVMIELTGEGARVLYRERMPVPVSMWRPWAPGGASAEFFGNPTGRFAGTSIAPLICYEQLIVWPILQSMLFRPDVIVATGNGWWTGDTNIVPIQKASARAWASLFGVPLVIAFNA
;
A
#
# COMPACT_ATOMS: atom_id res chain seq x y z
N MET A 1 -22.19 32.59 -31.46
CA MET A 1 -21.86 31.34 -32.19
C MET A 1 -21.39 30.18 -31.27
N THR A 2 -21.54 30.27 -29.94
CA THR A 2 -21.01 29.29 -28.97
C THR A 2 -22.00 28.23 -28.47
N THR A 3 -23.27 28.28 -28.88
CA THR A 3 -24.34 27.40 -28.36
C THR A 3 -24.63 26.15 -29.20
N ARG A 4 -24.16 26.05 -30.45
CA ARG A 4 -24.45 24.88 -31.33
C ARG A 4 -23.52 23.67 -31.12
N ALA A 5 -22.38 23.83 -30.46
CA ALA A 5 -21.40 22.75 -30.28
C ALA A 5 -21.62 21.93 -28.99
N TRP A 6 -22.40 22.45 -28.03
CA TRP A 6 -22.73 21.78 -26.77
C TRP A 6 -23.37 20.38 -26.92
N PRO A 7 -24.33 20.14 -27.83
CA PRO A 7 -24.88 18.78 -27.99
C PRO A 7 -23.83 17.79 -28.52
N LEU A 8 -22.93 18.23 -29.41
CA LEU A 8 -21.84 17.39 -29.91
C LEU A 8 -20.82 17.09 -28.81
N ALA A 9 -20.48 18.08 -27.98
CA ALA A 9 -19.62 17.88 -26.82
C ALA A 9 -20.26 16.91 -25.80
N GLY A 10 -21.57 17.05 -25.55
CA GLY A 10 -22.31 16.14 -24.69
C GLY A 10 -22.26 14.69 -25.19
N VAL A 11 -22.54 14.47 -26.47
CA VAL A 11 -22.45 13.13 -27.09
C VAL A 11 -21.03 12.58 -27.02
N ALA A 12 -20.01 13.40 -27.31
CA ALA A 12 -18.62 12.96 -27.24
C ALA A 12 -18.21 12.55 -25.82
N ILE A 13 -18.61 13.32 -24.81
CA ILE A 13 -18.37 13.00 -23.39
C ILE A 13 -19.11 11.72 -23.02
N SER A 14 -20.40 11.59 -23.34
CA SER A 14 -21.18 10.39 -23.05
C SER A 14 -20.59 9.15 -23.72
N LEU A 15 -20.16 9.26 -24.97
CA LEU A 15 -19.54 8.16 -25.69
C LEU A 15 -18.18 7.79 -25.06
N ALA A 16 -17.35 8.78 -24.72
CA ALA A 16 -16.09 8.54 -24.01
C ALA A 16 -16.30 7.88 -22.65
N TRP A 17 -17.33 8.29 -21.90
CA TRP A 17 -17.73 7.67 -20.64
C TRP A 17 -18.18 6.22 -20.82
N VAL A 18 -19.05 5.95 -21.81
CA VAL A 18 -19.54 4.59 -22.11
C VAL A 18 -18.39 3.70 -22.56
N LEU A 19 -17.50 4.19 -23.42
CA LEU A 19 -16.30 3.46 -23.85
C LEU A 19 -15.40 3.16 -22.66
N SER A 20 -15.08 4.15 -21.83
CA SER A 20 -14.25 3.97 -20.63
C SER A 20 -14.85 2.94 -19.66
N ALA A 21 -16.17 2.93 -19.49
CA ALA A 21 -16.85 1.95 -18.64
C ALA A 21 -16.88 0.55 -19.27
N ALA A 22 -17.00 0.46 -20.60
CA ALA A 22 -17.09 -0.82 -21.32
C ALA A 22 -15.74 -1.48 -21.57
N THR A 23 -14.65 -0.71 -21.67
CA THR A 23 -13.29 -1.21 -21.99
C THR A 23 -12.34 -1.14 -20.81
N TRP A 24 -12.84 -1.00 -19.59
CA TRP A 24 -12.00 -1.03 -18.39
C TRP A 24 -11.34 -2.40 -18.28
N THR A 25 -10.03 -2.41 -18.05
CA THR A 25 -9.26 -3.60 -17.67
C THR A 25 -8.53 -3.31 -16.37
N ASP A 26 -8.47 -4.31 -15.49
CA ASP A 26 -7.68 -4.18 -14.27
C ASP A 26 -6.19 -4.15 -14.62
N SER A 27 -5.45 -3.25 -13.97
CA SER A 27 -4.00 -3.17 -14.13
C SER A 27 -3.38 -4.40 -13.47
N GLU A 28 -2.79 -5.27 -14.29
CA GLU A 28 -2.11 -6.47 -13.80
C GLU A 28 -0.81 -6.09 -13.07
N PRO A 29 -0.44 -6.83 -12.00
CA PRO A 29 0.87 -6.72 -11.39
C PRO A 29 1.99 -7.00 -12.40
N PRO A 30 3.19 -6.41 -12.23
CA PRO A 30 4.36 -6.82 -13.00
C PRO A 30 4.70 -8.30 -12.80
N GLU A 31 5.40 -8.89 -13.76
CA GLU A 31 5.83 -10.29 -13.67
C GLU A 31 6.66 -10.56 -12.40
N GLY A 32 6.32 -11.63 -11.68
CA GLY A 32 6.96 -12.00 -10.42
C GLY A 32 6.52 -11.20 -9.19
N TRP A 33 5.66 -10.18 -9.36
CA TRP A 33 5.11 -9.40 -8.25
C TRP A 33 3.80 -10.01 -7.74
N VAL A 34 3.70 -10.14 -6.42
CA VAL A 34 2.50 -10.66 -5.75
C VAL A 34 2.18 -9.80 -4.54
N GLY A 35 0.92 -9.38 -4.42
CA GLY A 35 0.38 -8.87 -3.16
C GLY A 35 -0.28 -10.00 -2.38
N ILE A 36 0.05 -10.15 -1.10
CA ILE A 36 -0.53 -11.17 -0.22
C ILE A 36 -1.56 -10.51 0.69
N ASP A 37 -2.82 -10.87 0.51
CA ASP A 37 -3.88 -10.55 1.46
C ASP A 37 -3.78 -11.46 2.71
N THR A 38 -4.07 -10.92 3.88
CA THR A 38 -4.11 -11.66 5.15
C THR A 38 -5.44 -11.45 5.87
N THR A 39 -5.73 -12.29 6.87
CA THR A 39 -6.99 -12.26 7.63
C THR A 39 -6.70 -12.35 9.13
N PHE A 40 -5.78 -11.52 9.63
CA PHE A 40 -5.39 -11.48 11.02
C PHE A 40 -6.28 -10.50 11.80
N ASP A 41 -6.95 -11.02 12.82
CA ASP A 41 -7.77 -10.25 13.75
C ASP A 41 -6.94 -9.77 14.93
N TYR A 42 -7.10 -8.50 15.28
CA TYR A 42 -6.61 -7.94 16.51
C TYR A 42 -7.79 -7.84 17.50
N GLN A 43 -7.56 -8.13 18.77
CA GLN A 43 -8.61 -8.03 19.79
C GLN A 43 -8.77 -6.58 20.26
N VAL A 44 -7.69 -5.78 20.19
CA VAL A 44 -7.66 -4.40 20.69
C VAL A 44 -7.00 -3.46 19.67
N ALA A 45 -7.56 -2.25 19.53
CA ALA A 45 -6.97 -1.21 18.71
C ALA A 45 -5.55 -0.85 19.21
N GLY A 46 -4.57 -0.88 18.31
CA GLY A 46 -3.15 -0.66 18.66
C GLY A 46 -2.39 -1.95 18.98
N GLU A 47 -3.01 -3.12 18.90
CA GLU A 47 -2.25 -4.36 18.83
C GLU A 47 -1.46 -4.44 17.52
N HIS A 48 -0.30 -5.07 17.61
CA HIS A 48 0.62 -5.26 16.51
C HIS A 48 0.92 -6.74 16.35
N ALA A 49 1.46 -7.12 15.19
CA ALA A 49 1.80 -8.52 14.91
C ALA A 49 2.65 -9.13 16.03
N ASP A 50 2.16 -10.22 16.61
CA ASP A 50 2.90 -11.01 17.57
C ASP A 50 3.84 -12.01 16.86
N TYR A 51 4.56 -12.81 17.63
CA TYR A 51 5.48 -13.79 17.07
C TYR A 51 4.77 -14.82 16.17
N ALA A 52 3.58 -15.29 16.57
CA ALA A 52 2.84 -16.29 15.80
C ALA A 52 2.39 -15.71 14.45
N GLN A 53 1.88 -14.48 14.45
CA GLN A 53 1.50 -13.75 13.25
C GLN A 53 2.69 -13.48 12.33
N HIS A 54 3.86 -13.12 12.87
CA HIS A 54 5.08 -12.99 12.07
C HIS A 54 5.45 -14.31 11.39
N MET A 55 5.45 -15.42 12.13
CA MET A 55 5.79 -16.73 11.55
C MET A 55 4.76 -17.19 10.51
N ALA A 56 3.47 -16.94 10.73
CA ALA A 56 2.42 -17.21 9.76
C ALA A 56 2.60 -16.38 8.48
N THR A 57 2.91 -15.09 8.60
CA THR A 57 3.15 -14.21 7.45
C THR A 57 4.41 -14.62 6.68
N ILE A 58 5.49 -15.00 7.38
CA ILE A 58 6.71 -15.57 6.77
C ILE A 58 6.41 -16.85 5.99
N ALA A 59 5.53 -17.71 6.50
CA ALA A 59 5.12 -18.93 5.79
C ALA A 59 4.36 -18.62 4.49
N LEU A 60 3.51 -17.58 4.49
CA LEU A 60 2.84 -17.11 3.27
C LEU A 60 3.85 -16.59 2.24
N VAL A 61 4.85 -15.82 2.69
CA VAL A 61 5.94 -15.34 1.82
C VAL A 61 6.70 -16.51 1.20
N ARG A 62 7.13 -17.48 1.99
CA ARG A 62 7.85 -18.68 1.50
C ARG A 62 7.02 -19.45 0.47
N ARG A 63 5.74 -19.64 0.75
CA ARG A 63 4.82 -20.30 -0.17
C ARG A 63 4.69 -19.53 -1.49
N ALA A 64 4.60 -18.21 -1.46
CA ALA A 64 4.55 -17.40 -2.68
C ALA A 64 5.85 -17.54 -3.50
N VAL A 65 7.01 -17.60 -2.85
CA VAL A 65 8.30 -17.86 -3.52
C VAL A 65 8.32 -19.24 -4.19
N GLU A 66 7.78 -20.28 -3.54
CA GLU A 66 7.66 -21.62 -4.14
C GLU A 66 6.80 -21.61 -5.44
N TYR A 67 5.84 -20.69 -5.54
CA TYR A 67 5.05 -20.46 -6.75
C TYR A 67 5.68 -19.46 -7.74
N GLY A 68 6.93 -19.04 -7.50
CA GLY A 68 7.70 -18.20 -8.43
C GLY A 68 7.65 -16.70 -8.16
N ALA A 69 7.08 -16.25 -7.03
CA ALA A 69 7.13 -14.83 -6.67
C ALA A 69 8.55 -14.40 -6.29
N THR A 70 9.03 -13.31 -6.89
CA THR A 70 10.34 -12.70 -6.59
C THR A 70 10.21 -11.38 -5.85
N THR A 71 9.05 -10.73 -5.97
CA THR A 71 8.74 -9.46 -5.31
C THR A 71 7.37 -9.55 -4.64
N ILE A 72 7.33 -9.40 -3.31
CA ILE A 72 6.12 -9.63 -2.53
C ILE A 72 5.74 -8.37 -1.77
N VAL A 73 4.46 -8.00 -1.82
CA VAL A 73 3.89 -6.91 -1.02
C VAL A 73 2.99 -7.51 0.05
N LEU A 74 3.21 -7.11 1.30
CA LEU A 74 2.43 -7.47 2.47
C LEU A 74 1.55 -6.31 2.92
N PRO A 75 0.48 -6.58 3.68
CA PRO A 75 -0.42 -5.53 4.16
C PRO A 75 0.24 -4.50 5.07
N GLU A 76 -0.49 -3.42 5.32
CA GLU A 76 -0.15 -2.45 6.34
C GLU A 76 -0.06 -3.14 7.71
N SER A 77 0.93 -2.75 8.53
CA SER A 77 1.20 -3.34 9.86
C SER A 77 1.57 -4.84 9.89
N ALA A 78 1.75 -5.51 8.75
CA ALA A 78 2.15 -6.93 8.70
C ALA A 78 3.50 -7.21 9.40
N LEU A 79 4.37 -6.21 9.50
CA LEU A 79 5.64 -6.27 10.20
C LEU A 79 5.58 -5.73 11.63
N GLY A 80 4.39 -5.35 12.13
CA GLY A 80 4.19 -4.88 13.50
C GLY A 80 5.09 -3.70 13.88
N ILE A 81 5.54 -3.67 15.14
CA ILE A 81 6.52 -2.68 15.60
C ILE A 81 7.89 -3.04 15.03
N TRP A 82 8.50 -2.07 14.35
CA TRP A 82 9.80 -2.23 13.72
C TRP A 82 10.95 -2.05 14.71
N THR A 83 11.49 -3.17 15.19
CA THR A 83 12.63 -3.20 16.13
C THR A 83 13.82 -3.96 15.53
N PRO A 84 15.03 -3.86 16.11
CA PRO A 84 16.14 -4.73 15.73
C PRO A 84 15.80 -6.23 15.84
N THR A 85 14.95 -6.62 16.79
CA THR A 85 14.47 -8.00 16.95
C THR A 85 13.60 -8.41 15.78
N THR A 86 12.59 -7.60 15.43
CA THR A 86 11.72 -7.84 14.28
C THR A 86 12.53 -7.92 12.98
N ARG A 87 13.46 -6.97 12.79
CA ARG A 87 14.40 -6.99 11.65
C ARG A 87 15.19 -8.30 11.58
N ARG A 88 15.75 -8.75 12.71
CA ARG A 88 16.57 -9.96 12.74
C ARG A 88 15.74 -11.23 12.51
N LEU A 89 14.50 -11.26 13.01
CA LEU A 89 13.56 -12.35 12.75
C LEU A 89 13.29 -12.48 11.25
N TRP A 90 12.88 -11.40 10.60
CA TRP A 90 12.55 -11.40 9.17
C TRP A 90 13.77 -11.70 8.29
N THR A 91 14.87 -10.97 8.44
CA THR A 91 16.08 -11.18 7.62
C THR A 91 16.63 -12.61 7.72
N ARG A 92 16.63 -13.22 8.92
CA ARG A 92 17.04 -14.62 9.07
C ARG A 92 16.13 -15.60 8.34
N ASN A 93 14.81 -15.36 8.38
CA ASN A 93 13.83 -16.23 7.74
C ASN A 93 13.75 -16.02 6.22
N LEU A 94 14.43 -15.02 5.67
CA LEU A 94 14.53 -14.78 4.22
C LEU A 94 15.95 -15.02 3.68
N ALA A 95 16.90 -15.42 4.54
CA ALA A 95 18.32 -15.51 4.18
C ALA A 95 18.65 -16.54 3.08
N ASP A 96 17.80 -17.56 2.95
CA ASP A 96 17.88 -18.63 1.95
C ASP A 96 17.02 -18.35 0.71
N LEU A 97 16.35 -17.21 0.63
CA LEU A 97 15.43 -16.86 -0.44
C LEU A 97 15.96 -15.66 -1.25
N ASP A 98 15.90 -15.77 -2.58
CA ASP A 98 16.13 -14.65 -3.48
C ASP A 98 14.81 -13.91 -3.73
N VAL A 99 14.38 -13.13 -2.72
CA VAL A 99 13.10 -12.42 -2.72
C VAL A 99 13.21 -11.04 -2.07
N ALA A 100 12.52 -10.06 -2.64
CA ALA A 100 12.29 -8.76 -2.02
C ALA A 100 10.87 -8.69 -1.46
N VAL A 101 10.72 -8.35 -0.19
CA VAL A 101 9.42 -8.23 0.48
C VAL A 101 9.22 -6.79 0.94
N ALA A 102 8.11 -6.16 0.54
CA ALA A 102 7.65 -4.88 1.09
C ALA A 102 6.55 -5.15 2.11
N GLY A 103 6.65 -4.62 3.33
CA GLY A 103 5.59 -4.76 4.33
C GLY A 103 5.40 -3.50 5.16
N GLY A 104 4.18 -3.29 5.64
CA GLY A 104 3.86 -2.18 6.53
C GLY A 104 4.36 -2.43 7.95
N ALA A 105 4.94 -1.40 8.58
CA ALA A 105 5.44 -1.45 9.94
C ALA A 105 5.22 -0.13 10.66
N VAL A 106 5.34 -0.16 11.98
CA VAL A 106 5.29 1.03 12.84
C VAL A 106 6.68 1.28 13.43
N VAL A 107 7.23 2.48 13.23
CA VAL A 107 8.48 2.92 13.87
C VAL A 107 8.14 3.89 14.98
N ILE A 108 8.36 3.50 16.23
CA ILE A 108 8.09 4.36 17.40
C ILE A 108 9.15 5.47 17.47
N ASN A 109 8.69 6.70 17.70
CA ASN A 109 9.52 7.89 17.89
C ASN A 109 9.15 8.60 19.21
N GLU A 110 9.87 9.67 19.57
CA GLU A 110 9.67 10.37 20.86
C GLU A 110 8.25 10.92 21.05
N SER A 111 7.58 11.28 19.96
CA SER A 111 6.26 11.94 19.97
C SER A 111 5.10 11.02 19.64
N GLY A 112 5.35 9.79 19.19
CA GLY A 112 4.35 8.90 18.61
C GLY A 112 5.00 7.83 17.75
N TYR A 113 4.58 7.72 16.49
CA TYR A 113 5.13 6.73 15.57
C TYR A 113 5.02 7.15 14.11
N ASP A 114 5.86 6.58 13.26
CA ASP A 114 5.73 6.65 11.80
C ASP A 114 5.10 5.36 11.29
N ASN A 115 4.06 5.47 10.46
CA ASN A 115 3.55 4.35 9.67
C ASN A 115 4.38 4.26 8.39
N VAL A 116 5.04 3.14 8.17
CA VAL A 116 6.08 3.02 7.13
C VAL A 116 5.92 1.76 6.31
N MET A 117 6.39 1.82 5.07
CA MET A 117 6.63 0.63 4.26
C MET A 117 8.13 0.32 4.29
N ILE A 118 8.47 -0.95 4.50
CA ILE A 118 9.84 -1.43 4.65
C ILE A 118 10.11 -2.49 3.60
N GLU A 119 11.23 -2.36 2.91
CA GLU A 119 11.79 -3.40 2.05
C GLU A 119 12.66 -4.31 2.90
N LEU A 120 12.50 -5.62 2.70
CA LEU A 120 13.18 -6.70 3.38
C LEU A 120 13.75 -7.68 2.36
N THR A 121 14.99 -8.09 2.59
CA THR A 121 15.64 -9.21 1.91
C THR A 121 16.34 -10.08 2.95
N GLY A 122 16.92 -11.21 2.52
CA GLY A 122 17.80 -12.00 3.37
C GLY A 122 19.02 -11.23 3.91
N GLU A 123 19.46 -10.20 3.19
CA GLU A 123 20.66 -9.42 3.51
C GLU A 123 20.38 -8.24 4.44
N GLY A 124 19.17 -7.67 4.40
CA GLY A 124 18.90 -6.45 5.13
C GLY A 124 17.48 -5.92 5.02
N ALA A 125 17.31 -4.70 5.52
CA ALA A 125 16.01 -4.03 5.55
C ALA A 125 16.19 -2.51 5.46
N ARG A 126 15.31 -1.83 4.73
CA ARG A 126 15.29 -0.36 4.67
C ARG A 126 13.86 0.18 4.59
N VAL A 127 13.64 1.35 5.20
CA VAL A 127 12.39 2.10 5.02
C VAL A 127 12.37 2.63 3.58
N LEU A 128 11.35 2.28 2.82
CA LEU A 128 11.19 2.74 1.44
C LEU A 128 10.20 3.91 1.31
N TYR A 129 9.29 4.04 2.29
CA TYR A 129 8.30 5.11 2.33
C TYR A 129 7.78 5.33 3.75
N ARG A 130 7.38 6.57 4.06
CA ARG A 130 6.67 6.95 5.28
C ARG A 130 5.33 7.56 4.88
N GLU A 131 4.26 7.20 5.57
CA GLU A 131 2.91 7.68 5.30
C GLU A 131 2.87 9.22 5.35
N ARG A 132 2.44 9.83 4.26
CA ARG A 132 2.32 11.29 4.15
C ARG A 132 1.05 11.79 4.80
N MET A 133 -0.02 10.99 4.75
CA MET A 133 -1.31 11.35 5.34
C MET A 133 -2.00 10.17 6.06
N PRO A 134 -1.77 10.01 7.38
CA PRO A 134 -2.54 9.12 8.21
C PRO A 134 -3.99 9.61 8.39
N VAL A 135 -4.88 8.72 8.85
CA VAL A 135 -6.29 9.07 9.10
C VAL A 135 -6.38 10.24 10.11
N PRO A 136 -7.00 11.38 9.75
CA PRO A 136 -7.18 12.50 10.66
C PRO A 136 -7.94 12.11 11.93
N VAL A 137 -7.65 12.80 13.03
CA VAL A 137 -8.35 12.69 14.33
C VAL A 137 -8.10 11.36 15.08
N SER A 138 -7.95 10.25 14.36
CA SER A 138 -7.68 8.92 14.93
C SER A 138 -6.18 8.62 14.99
N MET A 139 -5.54 8.46 13.84
CA MET A 139 -4.10 8.21 13.73
C MET A 139 -3.33 9.51 13.86
N TRP A 140 -3.57 10.47 12.98
CA TRP A 140 -2.90 11.76 13.00
C TRP A 140 -3.62 12.73 13.96
N ARG A 141 -2.92 13.10 15.03
CA ARG A 141 -3.42 13.94 16.13
C ARG A 141 -2.41 15.04 16.46
N PRO A 142 -2.30 16.12 15.67
CA PRO A 142 -1.27 17.14 15.86
C PRO A 142 -1.39 17.91 17.20
N TRP A 143 -2.52 17.77 17.90
CA TRP A 143 -2.78 18.36 19.22
C TRP A 143 -2.51 17.42 20.40
N ALA A 144 -2.10 16.17 20.17
CA ALA A 144 -1.87 15.20 21.24
C ALA A 144 -0.67 14.28 20.95
N PRO A 145 0.09 13.85 21.97
CA PRO A 145 1.15 12.86 21.78
C PRO A 145 0.59 11.48 21.45
N GLY A 146 1.42 10.62 20.86
CA GLY A 146 1.11 9.22 20.59
C GLY A 146 0.41 8.95 19.26
N GLY A 147 0.23 9.96 18.41
CA GLY A 147 -0.34 9.81 17.07
C GLY A 147 0.68 9.39 16.02
N ALA A 148 0.17 8.99 14.85
CA ALA A 148 0.97 8.80 13.64
C ALA A 148 1.50 10.14 13.13
N SER A 149 2.78 10.20 12.78
CA SER A 149 3.38 11.33 12.07
C SER A 149 2.78 11.44 10.66
N ALA A 150 2.57 12.67 10.20
CA ALA A 150 2.17 12.93 8.82
C ALA A 150 3.32 13.57 8.04
N GLU A 151 3.88 12.84 7.08
CA GLU A 151 4.97 13.29 6.22
C GLU A 151 4.44 14.08 5.01
N PHE A 152 3.66 15.15 5.24
CA PHE A 152 2.99 15.91 4.17
C PHE A 152 3.90 16.33 3.01
N PHE A 153 5.18 16.60 3.29
CA PHE A 153 6.18 17.01 2.29
C PHE A 153 7.24 15.93 2.06
N GLY A 154 7.00 14.71 2.54
CA GLY A 154 7.85 13.55 2.33
C GLY A 154 7.94 13.16 0.86
N ASN A 155 8.88 12.27 0.56
CA ASN A 155 9.09 11.79 -0.80
C ASN A 155 7.84 11.07 -1.32
N PRO A 156 7.23 11.52 -2.44
CA PRO A 156 6.01 10.91 -2.95
C PRO A 156 6.21 9.55 -3.63
N THR A 157 7.46 9.13 -3.84
CA THR A 157 7.79 7.85 -4.45
C THR A 157 8.78 7.07 -3.58
N GLY A 158 8.88 5.77 -3.85
CA GLY A 158 9.87 4.88 -3.25
C GLY A 158 10.60 4.08 -4.32
N ARG A 159 11.67 3.38 -3.92
CA ARG A 159 12.22 2.28 -4.72
C ARG A 159 11.99 0.98 -3.99
N PHE A 160 11.54 -0.04 -4.71
CA PHE A 160 11.31 -1.39 -4.19
C PHE A 160 11.76 -2.42 -5.22
N ALA A 161 12.65 -3.34 -4.85
CA ALA A 161 13.27 -4.32 -5.75
C ALA A 161 13.95 -3.65 -6.99
N GLY A 162 14.47 -2.43 -6.82
CA GLY A 162 15.02 -1.63 -7.91
C GLY A 162 14.00 -0.90 -8.79
N THR A 163 12.70 -1.16 -8.62
CA THR A 163 11.61 -0.52 -9.37
C THR A 163 11.14 0.77 -8.70
N SER A 164 10.80 1.79 -9.48
CA SER A 164 10.21 3.03 -8.96
C SER A 164 8.74 2.80 -8.64
N ILE A 165 8.32 3.10 -7.41
CA ILE A 165 6.93 2.85 -6.98
C ILE A 165 6.25 4.13 -6.49
N ALA A 166 4.92 4.16 -6.64
CA ALA A 166 4.00 5.03 -5.90
C ALA A 166 3.41 4.24 -4.73
N PRO A 167 3.95 4.37 -3.51
CA PRO A 167 3.39 3.73 -2.33
C PRO A 167 2.14 4.51 -1.88
N LEU A 168 1.07 3.78 -1.56
CA LEU A 168 -0.14 4.33 -0.94
C LEU A 168 -0.50 3.49 0.28
N ILE A 169 -0.42 4.09 1.45
CA ILE A 169 -0.80 3.42 2.71
C ILE A 169 -2.23 3.84 3.06
N CYS A 170 -3.10 2.85 3.22
CA CYS A 170 -4.44 2.97 3.79
C CYS A 170 -5.24 4.19 3.31
N TYR A 171 -5.32 5.23 4.14
CA TYR A 171 -6.13 6.42 3.90
C TYR A 171 -5.67 7.22 2.67
N GLU A 172 -4.39 7.13 2.31
CA GLU A 172 -3.83 7.80 1.12
C GLU A 172 -4.50 7.37 -0.18
N GLN A 173 -5.09 6.16 -0.21
CA GLN A 173 -5.81 5.63 -1.36
C GLN A 173 -7.13 6.37 -1.63
N LEU A 174 -7.68 7.06 -0.63
CA LEU A 174 -8.98 7.75 -0.68
C LEU A 174 -8.86 9.24 -0.98
N ILE A 175 -7.65 9.80 -0.90
CA ILE A 175 -7.40 11.23 -1.09
C ILE A 175 -6.63 11.47 -2.40
N VAL A 176 -6.89 12.62 -3.03
CA VAL A 176 -6.44 12.89 -4.40
C VAL A 176 -4.96 13.29 -4.45
N TRP A 177 -4.52 14.14 -3.52
CA TRP A 177 -3.21 14.79 -3.63
C TRP A 177 -2.00 13.82 -3.61
N PRO A 178 -1.95 12.74 -2.78
CA PRO A 178 -0.74 11.94 -2.66
C PRO A 178 -0.39 11.25 -3.96
N ILE A 179 -1.39 10.63 -4.60
CA ILE A 179 -1.22 9.90 -5.84
C ILE A 179 -0.94 10.83 -7.03
N LEU A 180 -1.60 11.99 -7.12
CA LEU A 180 -1.28 12.98 -8.15
C LEU A 180 0.18 13.44 -8.03
N GLN A 181 0.65 13.71 -6.81
CA GLN A 181 2.04 14.09 -6.59
C GLN A 181 3.00 12.97 -6.99
N SER A 182 2.71 11.71 -6.63
CA SER A 182 3.53 10.55 -7.01
C SER A 182 3.63 10.40 -8.53
N MET A 183 2.53 10.60 -9.25
CA MET A 183 2.48 10.46 -10.71
C MET A 183 3.27 11.52 -11.47
N LEU A 184 3.53 12.69 -10.88
CA LEU A 184 4.46 13.69 -11.46
C LEU A 184 5.88 13.12 -11.66
N PHE A 185 6.25 12.11 -10.87
CA PHE A 185 7.56 11.45 -10.94
C PHE A 185 7.55 10.19 -11.82
N ARG A 186 6.43 9.87 -12.46
CA ARG A 186 6.26 8.72 -13.38
C ARG A 186 6.78 7.40 -12.78
N PRO A 187 6.18 6.93 -11.67
CA PRO A 187 6.52 5.64 -11.09
C PRO A 187 6.15 4.49 -12.04
N ASP A 188 6.83 3.37 -11.91
CA ASP A 188 6.60 2.20 -12.75
C ASP A 188 5.43 1.35 -12.24
N VAL A 189 5.15 1.40 -10.93
CA VAL A 189 4.13 0.57 -10.26
C VAL A 189 3.46 1.33 -9.11
N ILE A 190 2.15 1.16 -8.92
CA ILE A 190 1.44 1.56 -7.69
C ILE A 190 1.46 0.40 -6.71
N VAL A 191 1.87 0.66 -5.47
CA VAL A 191 1.84 -0.32 -4.38
C VAL A 191 0.89 0.17 -3.30
N ALA A 192 -0.28 -0.46 -3.19
CA ALA A 192 -1.34 -0.06 -2.28
C ALA A 192 -1.49 -1.08 -1.14
N THR A 193 -1.25 -0.66 0.09
CA THR A 193 -1.34 -1.52 1.28
C THR A 193 -2.32 -0.96 2.29
N GLY A 194 -3.09 -1.81 2.97
CA GLY A 194 -4.02 -1.34 4.01
C GLY A 194 -4.32 -2.38 5.08
N ASN A 195 -4.81 -1.92 6.22
CA ASN A 195 -5.21 -2.74 7.34
C ASN A 195 -6.66 -2.44 7.74
N GLY A 196 -7.56 -3.35 7.41
CA GLY A 196 -9.01 -3.21 7.55
C GLY A 196 -9.67 -4.21 8.49
N TRP A 197 -8.92 -4.96 9.31
CA TRP A 197 -9.45 -5.95 10.26
C TRP A 197 -10.60 -5.41 11.14
N TRP A 198 -10.55 -4.13 11.51
CA TRP A 198 -11.51 -3.46 12.40
C TRP A 198 -12.80 -3.03 11.68
N THR A 199 -12.84 -3.15 10.35
CA THR A 199 -13.90 -2.56 9.52
C THR A 199 -15.12 -3.47 9.41
N GLY A 200 -15.04 -4.72 9.86
CA GLY A 200 -16.13 -5.70 9.81
C GLY A 200 -16.78 -5.77 8.42
N ASP A 201 -18.12 -5.76 8.37
CA ASP A 201 -18.89 -5.82 7.12
C ASP A 201 -19.06 -4.45 6.43
N THR A 202 -18.24 -3.45 6.76
CA THR A 202 -18.34 -2.13 6.09
C THR A 202 -17.64 -2.13 4.72
N ASN A 203 -17.97 -1.12 3.92
CA ASN A 203 -17.41 -0.98 2.57
C ASN A 203 -16.02 -0.31 2.53
N ILE A 204 -15.34 -0.11 3.67
CA ILE A 204 -14.08 0.65 3.73
C ILE A 204 -13.00 -0.02 2.86
N VAL A 205 -12.70 -1.31 3.09
CA VAL A 205 -11.69 -2.05 2.31
C VAL A 205 -12.07 -2.16 0.83
N PRO A 206 -13.32 -2.54 0.46
CA PRO A 206 -13.75 -2.53 -0.94
C PRO A 206 -13.56 -1.17 -1.63
N ILE A 207 -13.89 -0.06 -0.96
CA ILE A 207 -13.73 1.30 -1.50
C ILE A 207 -12.25 1.61 -1.70
N GLN A 208 -11.38 1.31 -0.74
CA GLN A 208 -9.93 1.52 -0.88
C GLN A 208 -9.35 0.74 -2.07
N LYS A 209 -9.66 -0.55 -2.19
CA LYS A 209 -9.23 -1.37 -3.34
C LYS A 209 -9.77 -0.82 -4.67
N ALA A 210 -11.02 -0.38 -4.71
CA ALA A 210 -11.62 0.23 -5.90
C ALA A 210 -10.94 1.57 -6.27
N SER A 211 -10.64 2.42 -5.29
CA SER A 211 -9.92 3.68 -5.52
C SER A 211 -8.51 3.45 -6.06
N ALA A 212 -7.77 2.48 -5.50
CA ALA A 212 -6.43 2.12 -5.99
C ALA A 212 -6.47 1.62 -7.45
N ARG A 213 -7.44 0.75 -7.79
CA ARG A 213 -7.66 0.27 -9.17
C ARG A 213 -8.02 1.41 -10.13
N ALA A 214 -8.86 2.35 -9.68
CA ALA A 214 -9.24 3.50 -10.49
C ALA A 214 -8.04 4.40 -10.81
N TRP A 215 -7.16 4.66 -9.84
CA TRP A 215 -5.93 5.42 -10.09
C TRP A 215 -4.98 4.69 -11.03
N ALA A 216 -4.78 3.38 -10.84
CA ALA A 216 -3.95 2.56 -11.72
C ALA A 216 -4.43 2.57 -13.17
N SER A 217 -5.74 2.39 -13.37
CA SER A 217 -6.39 2.46 -14.67
C SER A 217 -6.27 3.85 -15.30
N LEU A 218 -6.51 4.92 -14.53
CA LEU A 218 -6.40 6.30 -15.01
C LEU A 218 -5.00 6.63 -15.54
N PHE A 219 -3.96 6.18 -14.85
CA PHE A 219 -2.58 6.45 -15.23
C PHE A 219 -1.95 5.39 -16.13
N GLY A 220 -2.63 4.27 -16.36
CA GLY A 220 -2.08 3.14 -17.10
C GLY A 220 -0.85 2.53 -16.43
N VAL A 221 -0.83 2.50 -15.09
CA VAL A 221 0.30 2.02 -14.29
C VAL A 221 -0.07 0.69 -13.61
N PRO A 222 0.80 -0.34 -13.66
CA PRO A 222 0.62 -1.60 -12.92
C PRO A 222 0.29 -1.39 -11.44
N LEU A 223 -0.50 -2.29 -10.88
CA LEU A 223 -0.97 -2.18 -9.49
C LEU A 223 -0.70 -3.47 -8.71
N VAL A 224 -0.14 -3.32 -7.52
CA VAL A 224 -0.04 -4.39 -6.53
C VAL A 224 -0.77 -3.96 -5.26
N ILE A 225 -1.72 -4.79 -4.82
CA ILE A 225 -2.54 -4.54 -3.63
C ILE A 225 -2.27 -5.64 -2.59
N ALA A 226 -2.13 -5.26 -1.32
CA ALA A 226 -2.10 -6.19 -0.19
C ALA A 226 -2.86 -5.63 1.02
N PHE A 227 -3.86 -6.38 1.51
CA PHE A 227 -4.72 -5.96 2.61
C PHE A 227 -4.84 -7.03 3.69
N ASN A 228 -4.93 -6.58 4.93
CA ASN A 228 -5.40 -7.40 6.03
C ASN A 228 -6.88 -7.10 6.26
N ALA A 229 -7.78 -8.05 6.00
CA ALA A 229 -9.23 -7.84 6.04
C ALA A 229 -10.00 -9.12 6.37
#